data_AF-A0A2S8GSK1-F1
#
_entry.id   AF-A0A2S8GSK1-F1
#
_cell.length_a   1.000
_cell.length_b   1.000
_cell.length_c   1.000
_cell.angle_alpha   90.00
_cell.angle_beta   90.00
_cell.angle_gamma   90.00
#
_symmetry.space_group_name_H-M   'P 1'
#
loop_
_entity.id
_entity.type
_entity.pdbx_description
1 polymer ?
#
loop_
_entity_poly.entity_id
_entity_poly.type
_entity_poly.pdbx_seq_one_letter_code
_entity_poly.pdbx_strand_id
1 'polypeptide(L)'
;MERFGFWTFLLILANHAPQEFYFGQQKIICKRGQIVTGRESLASQSGLHPSKVQRFLTLLEKDGQIEQQMNSKYRIITLKNWDAYQGIEPQVNSTRTAGEHKQECKNDKNVRKQETNDSEFENELIKFLGTQQIENPRAYLLRIKQEVKNDNEAIRKAWKDWQRGNGISSPGQFFSRCIHYHKHK
;
A
#
# COMPACT_ATOMS: atom_id res chain seq x y z
N MET A 1 -13.04 -20.33 18.38
CA MET A 1 -12.51 -19.57 17.23
C MET A 1 -11.90 -20.53 16.20
N GLU A 2 -12.35 -20.40 14.95
CA GLU A 2 -11.85 -21.16 13.79
C GLU A 2 -10.67 -20.45 13.11
N ARG A 3 -10.00 -21.13 12.16
CA ARG A 3 -8.78 -20.63 11.50
C ARG A 3 -8.97 -19.25 10.86
N PHE A 4 -10.07 -19.05 10.13
CA PHE A 4 -10.37 -17.76 9.49
C PHE A 4 -10.58 -16.65 10.54
N GLY A 5 -11.30 -16.96 11.64
CA GLY A 5 -11.47 -16.01 12.73
C GLY A 5 -10.14 -15.62 13.39
N PHE A 6 -9.22 -16.58 13.53
CA PHE A 6 -7.87 -16.32 14.04
C PHE A 6 -7.03 -15.47 13.06
N TRP A 7 -7.19 -15.68 11.76
CA TRP A 7 -6.57 -14.83 10.75
C TRP A 7 -7.06 -13.38 10.83
N THR A 8 -8.38 -13.17 10.89
CA THR A 8 -8.97 -11.83 11.06
C THR A 8 -8.53 -11.18 12.36
N PHE A 9 -8.43 -11.95 13.45
CA PHE A 9 -7.89 -11.47 14.72
C PHE A 9 -6.45 -10.96 14.59
N LEU A 10 -5.58 -11.67 13.87
CA LEU A 10 -4.23 -11.18 13.59
C LEU A 10 -4.23 -9.90 12.74
N LEU A 11 -5.10 -9.79 11.74
CA LEU A 11 -5.23 -8.57 10.95
C LEU A 11 -5.58 -7.37 11.84
N ILE A 12 -6.47 -7.54 12.82
CA ILE A 12 -6.86 -6.46 13.74
C ILE A 12 -5.73 -6.08 14.71
N LEU A 13 -4.92 -7.06 15.14
CA LEU A 13 -3.80 -6.81 16.05
C LEU A 13 -2.58 -6.18 15.38
N ALA A 14 -2.47 -6.25 14.06
CA ALA A 14 -1.32 -5.74 13.34
C ALA A 14 -1.18 -4.24 13.45
N ASN A 15 0.06 -3.77 13.60
CA ASN A 15 0.32 -2.35 13.69
C ASN A 15 -0.03 -1.67 12.37
N HIS A 16 -0.88 -0.65 12.42
CA HIS A 16 -1.26 0.15 11.25
C HIS A 16 -0.20 1.20 10.87
N ALA A 17 0.67 1.55 11.81
CA ALA A 17 1.83 2.43 11.61
C ALA A 17 3.07 1.85 12.32
N PRO A 18 4.29 2.21 11.89
CA PRO A 18 5.51 1.80 12.60
C PRO A 18 5.47 2.24 14.07
N GLN A 19 5.75 1.32 14.99
CA GLN A 19 5.77 1.58 16.43
C GLN A 19 7.01 0.95 17.08
N GLU A 20 7.54 1.65 18.07
CA GLU A 20 8.69 1.19 18.83
C GLU A 20 8.23 0.49 20.12
N PHE A 21 8.82 -0.67 20.40
CA PHE A 21 8.59 -1.45 21.60
C PHE A 21 9.90 -1.66 22.35
N TYR A 22 9.85 -1.57 23.67
CA TYR A 22 11.00 -1.85 24.53
C TYR A 22 10.80 -3.20 25.20
N PHE A 23 11.74 -4.12 24.98
CA PHE A 23 11.81 -5.39 25.71
C PHE A 23 13.10 -5.41 26.54
N GLY A 24 12.95 -5.08 27.82
CA GLY A 24 14.10 -4.83 28.70
C GLY A 24 14.89 -3.62 28.22
N GLN A 25 16.18 -3.80 27.93
CA GLN A 25 17.05 -2.75 27.40
C GLN A 25 17.12 -2.74 25.85
N GLN A 26 16.39 -3.63 25.18
CA GLN A 26 16.41 -3.71 23.72
C GLN A 26 15.21 -2.97 23.12
N LYS A 27 15.51 -2.06 22.18
CA LYS A 27 14.53 -1.36 21.36
C LYS A 27 14.22 -2.20 20.12
N ILE A 28 12.94 -2.48 19.90
CA ILE A 28 12.43 -3.22 18.75
C ILE A 28 11.54 -2.28 17.95
N ILE A 29 11.87 -2.10 16.68
CA ILE A 29 11.04 -1.33 15.76
C ILE A 29 10.11 -2.32 15.06
N CYS A 30 8.81 -2.23 15.36
CA CYS A 30 7.78 -3.01 14.70
C CYS A 30 7.24 -2.20 13.53
N LYS A 31 7.35 -2.74 12.31
CA LYS A 31 6.85 -2.06 11.12
C LYS A 31 5.34 -2.21 11.01
N ARG A 32 4.73 -1.42 10.11
CA ARG A 32 3.33 -1.63 9.73
C ARG A 32 3.11 -3.07 9.25
N GLY A 33 1.96 -3.66 9.57
CA GLY A 33 1.64 -5.05 9.25
C GLY A 33 2.39 -6.08 10.08
N GLN A 34 3.16 -5.66 11.10
CA GLN A 34 3.84 -6.55 12.03
C GLN A 34 3.24 -6.48 13.42
N ILE A 35 3.41 -7.57 14.17
CA ILE A 35 3.02 -7.70 15.58
C ILE A 35 4.17 -8.32 16.35
N VAL A 36 4.56 -7.70 17.45
CA VAL A 36 5.44 -8.31 18.46
C VAL A 36 4.55 -8.98 19.50
N THR A 37 4.66 -10.29 19.65
CA THR A 37 3.79 -11.06 20.55
C THR A 37 4.47 -12.33 21.05
N GLY A 38 3.74 -13.15 21.79
CA GLY A 38 4.14 -14.48 22.25
C GLY A 38 2.99 -15.47 22.08
N ARG A 39 3.31 -16.77 22.04
CA ARG A 39 2.30 -17.84 21.92
C ARG A 39 1.26 -17.78 23.05
N GLU A 40 1.73 -17.60 24.29
CA GLU A 40 0.85 -17.48 25.47
C GLU A 40 0.02 -16.19 25.45
N SER A 41 0.59 -15.08 25.00
CA SER A 41 -0.15 -13.81 24.86
C SER A 41 -1.28 -13.93 23.84
N LEU A 42 -1.01 -14.52 22.67
CA LEU A 42 -2.05 -14.79 21.68
C LEU A 42 -3.12 -15.75 22.19
N ALA A 43 -2.73 -16.79 22.93
CA ALA A 43 -3.66 -17.74 23.53
C ALA A 43 -4.62 -17.03 24.50
N SER A 44 -4.08 -16.20 25.39
CA SER A 44 -4.85 -15.42 26.35
C SER A 44 -5.80 -14.44 25.67
N GLN A 45 -5.32 -13.66 24.67
CA GLN A 45 -6.15 -12.67 23.98
C GLN A 45 -7.23 -13.28 23.07
N SER A 46 -6.93 -14.40 22.41
CA SER A 46 -7.87 -15.07 21.50
C SER A 46 -8.80 -16.09 22.18
N GLY A 47 -8.53 -16.41 23.47
CA GLY A 47 -9.24 -17.46 24.21
C GLY A 47 -8.97 -18.88 23.66
N LEU A 48 -7.89 -19.08 22.91
CA LEU A 48 -7.53 -20.36 22.32
C LEU A 48 -6.48 -21.08 23.15
N HIS A 49 -6.53 -22.42 23.15
CA HIS A 49 -5.44 -23.20 23.75
C HIS A 49 -4.11 -22.94 23.01
N PRO A 50 -2.97 -22.82 23.71
CA PRO A 50 -1.71 -22.44 23.09
C PRO A 50 -1.23 -23.39 21.97
N SER A 51 -1.56 -24.67 22.04
CA SER A 51 -1.29 -25.64 20.95
C SER A 51 -2.11 -25.36 19.69
N LYS A 52 -3.37 -24.90 19.84
CA LYS A 52 -4.24 -24.53 18.71
C LYS A 52 -3.74 -23.25 18.05
N VAL A 53 -3.27 -22.29 18.85
CA VAL A 53 -2.58 -21.08 18.35
C VAL A 53 -1.37 -21.48 17.50
N GLN A 54 -0.49 -22.34 18.03
CA GLN A 54 0.69 -22.81 17.29
C GLN A 54 0.30 -23.47 15.96
N ARG A 55 -0.70 -24.36 15.98
CA ARG A 55 -1.18 -25.04 14.77
C ARG A 55 -1.69 -24.04 13.73
N PHE A 56 -2.48 -23.04 14.13
CA PHE A 56 -2.96 -22.02 13.20
C PHE A 56 -1.84 -21.19 12.62
N LEU A 57 -0.86 -20.77 13.42
CA LEU A 57 0.29 -20.02 12.94
C LEU A 57 1.10 -20.81 11.91
N THR A 58 1.37 -22.09 12.17
CA THR A 58 2.06 -22.97 11.21
C THR A 58 1.28 -23.11 9.91
N LEU A 59 -0.05 -23.23 9.96
CA LEU A 59 -0.87 -23.32 8.75
C LEU A 59 -0.88 -22.00 7.96
N LEU A 60 -1.00 -20.86 8.64
CA LEU A 60 -0.96 -19.54 8.00
C LEU A 60 0.40 -19.26 7.34
N GLU A 61 1.50 -19.69 7.98
CA GLU A 61 2.85 -19.55 7.43
C GLU A 61 3.05 -20.45 6.20
N LYS A 62 2.59 -21.71 6.28
CA LYS A 62 2.63 -22.65 5.16
C LYS A 62 1.87 -22.14 3.94
N ASP A 63 0.72 -21.50 4.17
CA ASP A 63 -0.11 -20.93 3.11
C ASP A 63 0.38 -19.55 2.64
N GLY A 64 1.54 -19.09 3.14
CA GLY A 64 2.18 -17.85 2.73
C GLY A 64 1.45 -16.58 3.19
N GLN A 65 0.56 -16.67 4.17
CA GLN A 65 -0.20 -15.52 4.69
C GLN A 65 0.63 -14.72 5.71
N ILE A 66 1.53 -15.40 6.43
CA ILE A 66 2.42 -14.78 7.43
C ILE A 66 3.86 -15.22 7.29
N GLU A 67 4.76 -14.45 7.88
CA GLU A 67 6.14 -14.81 8.20
C GLU A 67 6.37 -14.69 9.71
N GLN A 68 7.15 -15.62 10.27
CA GLN A 68 7.47 -15.64 11.69
C GLN A 68 8.97 -15.47 11.93
N GLN A 69 9.34 -14.57 12.84
CA GLN A 69 10.68 -14.48 13.38
C GLN A 69 10.62 -14.73 14.88
N MET A 70 11.27 -15.80 15.34
CA MET A 70 11.23 -16.22 16.74
C MET A 70 12.51 -15.79 17.44
N ASN A 71 12.36 -15.22 18.64
CA ASN A 71 13.43 -14.98 19.59
C ASN A 71 13.07 -15.74 20.89
N SER A 72 14.03 -15.91 21.80
CA SER A 72 13.83 -16.61 23.07
C SER A 72 12.75 -15.96 23.95
N LYS A 73 12.51 -14.65 23.79
CA LYS A 73 11.58 -13.87 24.62
C LYS A 73 10.26 -13.50 23.92
N TYR A 74 10.27 -13.36 22.60
CA TYR A 74 9.13 -12.88 21.82
C TYR A 74 9.21 -13.42 20.40
N ARG A 75 8.13 -13.22 19.65
CA ARG A 75 8.09 -13.48 18.21
C ARG A 75 7.49 -12.29 17.48
N ILE A 76 8.04 -12.02 16.30
CA ILE A 76 7.52 -11.04 15.37
C ILE A 76 6.76 -11.81 14.30
N ILE A 77 5.48 -11.48 14.14
CA ILE A 77 4.64 -11.99 13.06
C ILE A 77 4.50 -10.86 12.05
N THR A 78 4.83 -11.16 10.79
CA THR A 78 4.62 -10.24 9.66
C THR A 78 3.47 -10.75 8.83
N LEU A 79 2.44 -9.92 8.62
CA LEU A 79 1.34 -10.21 7.71
C LEU A 79 1.78 -9.90 6.29
N LYS A 80 1.80 -10.92 5.40
CA LYS A 80 2.12 -10.71 4.00
C LYS A 80 0.99 -9.95 3.32
N ASN A 81 1.32 -9.11 2.34
CA ASN A 81 0.34 -8.32 1.59
C ASN A 81 -0.57 -7.42 2.48
N TRP A 82 -0.10 -7.05 3.69
CA TRP A 82 -0.82 -6.18 4.62
C TRP A 82 -1.34 -4.91 3.96
N ASP A 83 -0.48 -4.23 3.20
CA ASP A 83 -0.82 -2.97 2.53
C ASP A 83 -1.98 -3.14 1.55
N ALA A 84 -2.00 -4.25 0.79
CA ALA A 84 -3.11 -4.60 -0.10
C ALA A 84 -4.40 -4.87 0.68
N TYR A 85 -4.33 -5.49 1.86
CA TYR A 85 -5.50 -5.73 2.71
C TYR A 85 -6.05 -4.46 3.35
N GLN A 86 -5.20 -3.46 3.61
CA GLN A 86 -5.62 -2.19 4.19
C GLN A 86 -6.04 -1.15 3.14
N GLY A 87 -6.00 -1.50 1.84
CA GLY A 87 -6.28 -0.56 0.76
C GLY A 87 -5.22 0.55 0.63
N ILE A 88 -4.03 0.32 1.18
CA ILE A 88 -2.90 1.26 1.13
C ILE A 88 -2.02 0.83 -0.04
N GLU A 89 -1.96 1.62 -1.10
CA GLU A 89 -0.94 1.38 -2.13
C GLU A 89 0.46 1.51 -1.51
N PRO A 90 1.35 0.52 -1.70
CA PRO A 90 2.70 0.62 -1.19
C PRO A 90 3.41 1.80 -1.87
N GLN A 91 3.72 2.83 -1.08
CA GLN A 91 4.70 3.84 -1.47
C GLN A 91 6.05 3.12 -1.66
N VAL A 92 6.44 2.93 -2.91
CA VAL A 92 7.70 2.32 -3.34
C VAL A 92 8.89 3.18 -2.90
N ASN A 93 9.30 3.03 -1.64
CA ASN A 93 10.65 3.41 -1.22
C ASN A 93 11.60 2.31 -1.67
N SER A 94 12.10 2.46 -2.90
CA SER A 94 13.14 1.59 -3.46
C SER A 94 14.48 1.88 -2.80
N THR A 95 14.74 1.29 -1.63
CA THR A 95 16.11 1.04 -1.17
C THR A 95 16.43 -0.43 -1.38
N ARG A 96 16.69 -0.80 -2.63
CA ARG A 96 17.33 -2.08 -2.96
C ARG A 96 18.82 -1.83 -3.11
N THR A 97 19.56 -2.17 -2.06
CA THR A 97 21.00 -2.44 -2.15
C THR A 97 21.15 -3.71 -3.01
N ALA A 98 21.40 -3.53 -4.31
CA ALA A 98 21.78 -4.62 -5.20
C ALA A 98 23.29 -4.53 -5.41
N GLY A 99 24.02 -5.29 -4.59
CA GLY A 99 25.36 -5.73 -4.96
C GLY A 99 25.25 -6.79 -6.06
N GLU A 100 26.22 -6.72 -6.98
CA GLU A 100 26.64 -7.76 -7.91
C GLU A 100 26.04 -7.78 -9.34
N HIS A 101 26.85 -7.16 -10.21
CA HIS A 101 27.35 -7.64 -11.50
C HIS A 101 26.45 -7.65 -12.77
N LYS A 102 26.75 -6.63 -13.60
CA LYS A 102 26.91 -6.59 -15.08
C LYS A 102 26.04 -7.54 -15.93
N GLN A 103 25.24 -6.95 -16.82
CA GLN A 103 25.68 -6.83 -18.22
C GLN A 103 24.94 -5.73 -18.97
N GLU A 104 25.74 -4.95 -19.69
CA GLU A 104 25.42 -3.81 -20.53
C GLU A 104 24.71 -4.26 -21.80
N CYS A 105 23.65 -3.55 -22.22
CA CYS A 105 23.45 -3.20 -23.63
C CYS A 105 22.57 -1.95 -23.74
N LYS A 106 23.04 -1.04 -24.59
CA LYS A 106 22.65 0.35 -24.78
C LYS A 106 21.37 0.46 -25.60
N ASN A 107 20.45 1.33 -25.20
CA ASN A 107 19.84 2.39 -26.03
C ASN A 107 18.66 3.05 -25.30
N ASP A 108 18.92 4.10 -24.53
CA ASP A 108 17.83 4.90 -23.95
C ASP A 108 18.25 6.35 -23.76
N LYS A 109 17.75 7.24 -24.65
CA LYS A 109 17.82 8.69 -24.45
C LYS A 109 16.48 9.42 -24.64
N ASN A 110 15.42 8.75 -25.12
CA ASN A 110 14.11 9.39 -25.29
C ASN A 110 13.06 9.06 -24.21
N VAL A 111 13.19 7.95 -23.46
CA VAL A 111 12.19 7.56 -22.45
C VAL A 111 12.29 8.38 -21.15
N ARG A 112 13.51 8.70 -20.69
CA ARG A 112 13.75 9.41 -19.42
C ARG A 112 13.13 10.80 -19.31
N LYS A 113 12.84 11.47 -20.43
CA LYS A 113 12.30 12.85 -20.42
C LYS A 113 10.77 12.90 -20.32
N GLN A 114 10.06 11.82 -20.66
CA GLN A 114 8.60 11.74 -20.54
C GLN A 114 8.18 11.33 -19.11
N GLU A 115 8.91 10.40 -18.49
CA GLU A 115 8.58 9.90 -17.14
C GLU A 115 8.67 10.99 -16.04
N THR A 116 9.64 11.91 -16.14
CA THR A 116 9.76 13.02 -15.20
C THR A 116 8.56 13.97 -15.28
N ASN A 117 8.09 14.29 -16.49
CA ASN A 117 6.96 15.20 -16.72
C ASN A 117 5.61 14.59 -16.29
N ASP A 118 5.46 13.27 -16.36
CA ASP A 118 4.26 12.56 -15.89
C ASP A 118 4.18 12.61 -14.35
N SER A 119 5.30 12.39 -13.66
CA SER A 119 5.35 12.43 -12.19
C SER A 119 5.09 13.82 -11.59
N GLU A 120 5.58 14.88 -12.23
CA GLU A 120 5.34 16.27 -11.80
C GLU A 120 3.88 16.68 -11.97
N PHE A 121 3.28 16.33 -13.12
CA PHE A 121 1.87 16.53 -13.41
C PHE A 121 0.95 15.88 -12.35
N GLU A 122 1.25 14.64 -11.96
CA GLU A 122 0.46 13.92 -10.96
C GLU A 122 0.53 14.59 -9.59
N ASN A 123 1.71 15.05 -9.18
CA ASN A 123 1.89 15.74 -7.91
C ASN A 123 1.12 17.07 -7.86
N GLU A 124 1.12 17.84 -8.95
CA GLU A 124 0.32 19.06 -9.06
C GLU A 124 -1.18 18.77 -8.99
N LEU A 125 -1.63 17.73 -9.69
CA LEU A 125 -3.03 17.32 -9.68
C LEU A 125 -3.49 16.84 -8.29
N ILE A 126 -2.66 16.06 -7.59
CA ILE A 126 -2.91 15.61 -6.21
C ILE A 126 -3.03 16.79 -5.26
N LYS A 127 -2.11 17.77 -5.37
CA LYS A 127 -2.14 18.98 -4.53
C LYS A 127 -3.41 19.79 -4.79
N PHE A 128 -3.80 19.95 -6.05
CA PHE A 128 -5.02 20.66 -6.43
C PHE A 128 -6.28 19.96 -5.89
N LEU A 129 -6.40 18.65 -6.09
CA LEU A 129 -7.51 17.84 -5.58
C LEU A 129 -7.63 17.87 -4.05
N GLY A 130 -6.50 17.95 -3.33
CA GLY A 130 -6.48 18.11 -1.88
C GLY A 130 -7.10 19.44 -1.38
N THR A 131 -7.16 20.47 -2.23
CA THR A 131 -7.84 21.73 -1.88
C THR A 131 -9.37 21.66 -2.00
N GLN A 132 -9.90 20.62 -2.65
CA GLN A 132 -11.33 20.46 -2.96
C GLN A 132 -12.07 19.55 -1.97
N GLN A 133 -11.61 19.49 -0.70
CA GLN A 133 -12.17 18.63 0.37
C GLN A 133 -12.21 17.12 0.04
N ILE A 134 -11.31 16.62 -0.82
CA ILE A 134 -11.21 15.19 -1.10
C ILE A 134 -10.37 14.52 0.00
N GLU A 135 -10.96 13.56 0.72
CA GLU A 135 -10.29 12.84 1.82
C GLU A 135 -9.03 12.06 1.37
N ASN A 136 -9.01 11.57 0.12
CA ASN A 136 -7.85 10.88 -0.45
C ASN A 136 -7.66 11.18 -1.96
N PRO A 137 -6.95 12.28 -2.31
CA PRO A 137 -6.70 12.68 -3.69
C PRO A 137 -5.92 11.66 -4.53
N ARG A 138 -5.05 10.86 -3.88
CA ARG A 138 -4.23 9.83 -4.56
C ARG A 138 -5.08 8.64 -4.98
N ALA A 139 -5.91 8.11 -4.08
CA ALA A 139 -6.82 7.01 -4.41
C ALA A 139 -7.82 7.41 -5.51
N TYR A 140 -8.26 8.67 -5.47
CA TYR A 140 -9.12 9.23 -6.51
C TYR A 140 -8.44 9.26 -7.89
N LEU A 141 -7.19 9.73 -7.98
CA LEU A 141 -6.42 9.73 -9.22
C LEU A 141 -6.14 8.30 -9.72
N LEU A 142 -5.80 7.38 -8.83
CA LEU A 142 -5.58 5.98 -9.17
C LEU A 142 -6.83 5.35 -9.81
N ARG A 143 -8.01 5.61 -9.24
CA ARG A 143 -9.28 5.15 -9.78
C ARG A 143 -9.49 5.65 -11.21
N ILE A 144 -9.22 6.93 -11.47
CA ILE A 144 -9.30 7.49 -12.84
C ILE A 144 -8.36 6.73 -13.77
N LYS A 145 -7.10 6.55 -13.37
CA LYS A 145 -6.08 5.86 -14.18
C LYS A 145 -6.50 4.43 -14.53
N GLN A 146 -7.09 3.69 -13.59
CA GLN A 146 -7.62 2.35 -13.84
C GLN A 146 -8.74 2.37 -14.89
N GLU A 147 -9.68 3.30 -14.77
CA GLU A 147 -10.83 3.43 -15.67
C GLU A 147 -10.45 3.87 -17.08
N VAL A 148 -9.44 4.75 -17.22
CA VAL A 148 -8.92 5.18 -18.52
C VAL A 148 -7.76 4.33 -19.03
N LYS A 149 -7.49 3.16 -18.42
CA LYS A 149 -6.40 2.25 -18.80
C LYS A 149 -5.02 2.94 -18.91
N ASN A 150 -4.69 3.80 -17.95
CA ASN A 150 -3.49 4.62 -17.88
C ASN A 150 -3.30 5.61 -19.06
N ASP A 151 -4.39 6.05 -19.69
CA ASP A 151 -4.36 7.10 -20.70
C ASP A 151 -4.14 8.49 -20.09
N ASN A 152 -2.86 8.80 -19.79
CA ASN A 152 -2.45 10.07 -19.17
C ASN A 152 -2.80 11.30 -20.01
N GLU A 153 -3.02 11.15 -21.31
CA GLU A 153 -3.39 12.23 -22.22
C GLU A 153 -4.85 12.69 -22.01
N ALA A 154 -5.76 11.75 -21.78
CA ALA A 154 -7.15 12.04 -21.45
C ALA A 154 -7.27 12.80 -20.12
N ILE A 155 -6.49 12.39 -19.11
CA ILE A 155 -6.44 13.03 -17.80
C ILE A 155 -5.88 14.46 -17.91
N ARG A 156 -4.81 14.65 -18.69
CA ARG A 156 -4.21 15.97 -18.97
C ARG A 156 -5.19 16.93 -19.64
N LYS A 157 -5.94 16.44 -20.63
CA LYS A 157 -6.94 17.24 -21.36
C LYS A 157 -8.06 17.69 -20.43
N ALA A 158 -8.59 16.77 -19.63
CA ALA A 158 -9.61 17.08 -18.62
C ALA A 158 -9.10 18.06 -17.56
N TRP A 159 -7.82 17.96 -17.17
CA TRP A 159 -7.27 18.85 -16.15
C TRP A 159 -7.11 20.28 -16.66
N LYS A 160 -6.64 20.44 -17.91
CA LYS A 160 -6.58 21.75 -18.58
C LYS A 160 -7.95 22.40 -18.69
N ASP A 161 -9.00 21.61 -18.96
CA ASP A 161 -10.37 22.13 -19.01
C ASP A 161 -10.89 22.56 -17.63
N TRP A 162 -10.49 21.85 -16.56
CA TRP A 162 -10.85 22.24 -15.21
C TRP A 162 -10.16 23.54 -14.80
N GLN A 163 -8.86 23.68 -15.09
CA GLN A 163 -8.13 24.92 -14.81
C GLN A 163 -8.70 26.13 -15.59
N ARG A 164 -9.28 25.90 -16.76
CA ARG A 164 -9.91 26.93 -17.60
C ARG A 164 -11.38 27.21 -17.23
N GLY A 165 -11.97 26.45 -16.30
CA GLY A 165 -13.38 26.60 -15.93
C GLY A 165 -14.37 26.10 -16.99
N ASN A 166 -13.95 25.22 -17.91
CA ASN A 166 -14.75 24.70 -19.02
C ASN A 166 -15.78 23.64 -18.55
N GLY A 167 -16.71 24.03 -17.69
CA GLY A 167 -17.82 23.18 -17.23
C GLY A 167 -17.40 22.05 -16.29
N ILE A 168 -16.27 22.22 -15.59
CA ILE A 168 -15.83 21.34 -14.51
C ILE A 168 -15.66 22.21 -13.27
N SER A 169 -16.52 22.01 -12.28
CA SER A 169 -16.49 22.70 -10.98
C SER A 169 -16.36 21.70 -9.82
N SER A 170 -16.40 20.40 -10.09
CA SER A 170 -16.32 19.37 -9.06
C SER A 170 -15.45 18.18 -9.48
N PRO A 171 -14.92 17.42 -8.50
CA PRO A 171 -14.22 16.17 -8.76
C PRO A 171 -15.06 15.19 -9.60
N GLY A 172 -16.34 14.99 -9.28
CA GLY A 172 -17.21 14.09 -10.05
C GLY A 172 -17.34 14.45 -11.55
N GLN A 173 -17.38 15.76 -11.86
CA GLN A 173 -17.39 16.23 -13.26
C GLN A 173 -16.05 15.99 -13.97
N PHE A 174 -14.95 16.12 -13.25
CA PHE A 174 -13.62 15.81 -13.78
C PHE A 174 -13.46 14.32 -14.09
N PHE A 175 -13.88 13.44 -13.18
CA PHE A 175 -13.88 11.99 -13.42
C PHE A 175 -14.64 11.63 -14.71
N SER A 176 -15.85 12.19 -14.84
CA SER A 176 -16.71 11.95 -16.00
C SER A 176 -16.05 12.46 -17.30
N ARG A 177 -15.36 13.60 -17.24
CA ARG A 177 -14.65 14.17 -18.40
C ARG A 177 -13.44 13.35 -18.81
N CYS A 178 -12.67 12.82 -17.86
CA CYS A 178 -11.55 11.91 -18.14
C CYS A 178 -12.03 10.68 -18.92
N ILE A 179 -13.13 10.06 -18.48
CA ILE A 179 -13.71 8.89 -19.16
C ILE A 179 -14.21 9.27 -20.56
N HIS A 180 -14.87 10.43 -20.70
CA HIS A 180 -15.34 10.91 -22.00
C HIS A 180 -14.18 11.09 -22.98
N TYR A 181 -13.07 11.73 -22.57
CA TYR A 181 -11.91 11.90 -23.45
C TYR A 181 -11.20 10.61 -23.79
N HIS A 182 -11.21 9.62 -22.91
CA HIS A 182 -10.68 8.29 -23.23
C HIS A 182 -11.56 7.55 -24.26
N LYS A 183 -12.89 7.62 -24.11
CA LYS A 183 -13.84 6.96 -25.03
C LYS A 183 -13.91 7.60 -26.42
N HIS A 184 -13.64 8.90 -26.51
CA HIS A 184 -13.67 9.68 -27.75
C HIS A 184 -12.26 10.08 -28.22
N LYS A 185 -11.26 9.23 -27.96
CA LYS A 185 -9.88 9.41 -28.40
C LYS A 185 -9.73 9.14 -29.90
#